data_AF-A0A367JCC1-F1
#
_entry.id   AF-A0A367JCC1-F1
#
_cell.length_a   1.000
_cell.length_b   1.000
_cell.length_c   1.000
_cell.angle_alpha   90.00
_cell.angle_beta   90.00
_cell.angle_gamma   90.00
#
_symmetry.space_group_name_H-M   'P 1'
#
loop_
_entity.id
_entity.type
_entity.pdbx_description
1 polymer ?
#
loop_
_entity_poly.entity_id
_entity_poly.type
_entity_poly.pdbx_seq_one_letter_code
_entity_poly.pdbx_strand_id
1 'polypeptide(L)'
;PLVDGELALYGIANNNTLNLNAELLGGGKKRKKKTYTTPKKIKHKRTKVKLAILKYYKVDESGKVTRLRRECPNATCGAGVFMAKHKDRQYCGKCHLTYVFQKDQQA
;
A
#
# COMPACT_ATOMS: atom_id res chain seq x y z
N PRO A 1 -31.26 8.38 -44.13
CA PRO A 1 -32.70 8.08 -44.20
C PRO A 1 -33.04 7.36 -45.52
N LEU A 2 -33.64 6.17 -45.44
CA LEU A 2 -34.09 5.43 -46.63
C LEU A 2 -35.15 6.26 -47.35
N VAL A 3 -34.93 6.56 -48.63
CA VAL A 3 -35.84 7.34 -49.47
C VAL A 3 -36.80 6.37 -50.17
N ASP A 4 -38.09 6.73 -50.21
CA ASP A 4 -39.13 5.87 -50.79
C ASP A 4 -38.84 5.58 -52.28
N GLY A 5 -38.82 4.28 -52.62
CA GLY A 5 -38.69 3.79 -54.01
C GLY A 5 -37.34 3.16 -54.39
N GLU A 6 -36.24 3.45 -53.67
CA GLU A 6 -34.92 2.91 -54.04
C GLU A 6 -34.80 1.40 -53.81
N LEU A 7 -35.54 0.85 -52.83
CA LEU A 7 -35.52 -0.59 -52.51
C LEU A 7 -36.12 -1.45 -53.62
N ALA A 8 -37.03 -0.90 -54.42
CA ALA A 8 -37.65 -1.60 -55.55
C ALA A 8 -36.66 -1.84 -56.70
N LEU A 9 -35.66 -0.96 -56.89
CA LEU A 9 -34.59 -1.13 -57.88
C LEU A 9 -33.70 -2.34 -57.58
N TYR A 10 -33.59 -2.71 -56.30
CA TYR A 10 -32.87 -3.90 -55.84
C TYR A 10 -33.77 -5.14 -55.70
N GLY A 11 -35.01 -5.09 -56.22
CA GLY A 11 -35.94 -6.22 -56.23
C GLY A 11 -36.59 -6.53 -54.89
N ILE A 12 -36.56 -5.60 -53.93
CA ILE A 12 -37.16 -5.79 -52.61
C ILE A 12 -38.60 -5.27 -52.64
N ALA A 13 -39.55 -6.17 -52.45
CA ALA A 13 -40.98 -5.86 -52.42
C ALA A 13 -41.49 -5.64 -51.00
N ASN A 14 -42.71 -5.09 -50.89
CA ASN A 14 -43.40 -4.94 -49.61
C ASN A 14 -43.57 -6.30 -48.93
N ASN A 15 -43.24 -6.37 -47.63
CA ASN A 15 -43.26 -7.56 -46.78
C ASN A 15 -42.14 -8.59 -46.99
N ASN A 16 -41.08 -8.27 -47.73
CA ASN A 16 -39.89 -9.14 -47.77
C ASN A 16 -39.12 -9.11 -46.44
N THR A 17 -38.74 -10.28 -45.94
CA THR A 17 -37.94 -10.43 -44.72
C THR A 17 -36.44 -10.33 -45.05
N LEU A 18 -35.78 -9.28 -44.56
CA LEU A 18 -34.34 -9.08 -44.71
C LEU A 18 -33.61 -9.52 -43.44
N ASN A 19 -32.76 -10.55 -43.56
CA ASN A 19 -31.89 -10.98 -42.47
C ASN A 19 -30.56 -10.23 -42.55
N LEU A 20 -30.43 -9.17 -41.75
CA LEU A 20 -29.19 -8.41 -41.61
C LEU A 20 -28.36 -9.00 -40.46
N ASN A 21 -27.37 -9.82 -40.79
CA ASN A 21 -26.37 -10.27 -39.83
C ASN A 21 -25.29 -9.20 -39.67
N ALA A 22 -25.52 -8.22 -38.80
CA ALA A 22 -24.48 -7.27 -38.43
C ALA A 22 -23.43 -7.96 -37.55
N GLU A 23 -22.20 -8.10 -38.05
CA GLU A 23 -21.07 -8.60 -37.26
C GLU A 23 -20.81 -7.64 -36.08
N LEU A 24 -21.09 -8.10 -34.86
CA LEU A 24 -20.73 -7.37 -33.65
C LEU A 24 -19.19 -7.35 -33.50
N LEU A 25 -18.55 -6.24 -33.91
CA LEU A 25 -17.14 -5.91 -33.68
C LEU A 25 -16.84 -5.65 -32.17
N GLY A 26 -17.26 -6.55 -31.28
CA GLY A 26 -17.28 -6.28 -29.83
C GLY A 26 -17.03 -7.48 -28.92
N GLY A 27 -16.72 -8.66 -29.47
CA GLY A 27 -16.40 -9.85 -28.68
C GLY A 27 -14.97 -9.83 -28.13
N GLY A 28 -14.60 -8.86 -27.29
CA GLY A 28 -13.28 -8.78 -26.67
C GLY A 28 -12.93 -10.11 -25.98
N LYS A 29 -11.89 -10.80 -26.49
CA LYS A 29 -11.46 -12.12 -26.02
C LYS A 29 -11.21 -12.06 -24.51
N LYS A 30 -12.07 -12.73 -23.72
CA LYS A 30 -11.96 -12.79 -22.26
C LYS A 30 -10.52 -13.14 -21.87
N ARG A 31 -9.88 -12.22 -21.15
CA ARG A 31 -8.48 -12.37 -20.73
C ARG A 31 -8.37 -13.64 -19.88
N LYS A 32 -7.62 -14.64 -20.35
CA LYS A 32 -7.40 -15.88 -19.59
C LYS A 32 -6.83 -15.52 -18.23
N LYS A 33 -7.47 -16.03 -17.17
CA LYS A 33 -7.00 -15.89 -15.78
C LYS A 33 -5.61 -16.50 -15.70
N LYS A 34 -4.62 -15.73 -15.25
CA LYS A 34 -3.29 -16.29 -14.97
C LYS A 34 -3.42 -17.20 -13.75
N THR A 35 -3.21 -18.50 -13.95
CA THR A 35 -3.10 -19.48 -12.87
C THR A 35 -1.68 -19.38 -12.31
N TYR A 36 -1.55 -18.86 -11.09
CA TYR A 36 -0.26 -18.80 -10.41
C TYR A 36 0.01 -20.16 -9.77
N THR A 37 1.15 -20.77 -10.09
CA THR A 37 1.60 -22.05 -9.52
C THR A 37 2.02 -21.91 -8.06
N THR A 38 2.47 -20.71 -7.66
CA THR A 38 2.89 -20.41 -6.28
C THR A 38 1.84 -19.54 -5.56
N PRO A 39 1.65 -19.74 -4.24
CA PRO A 39 0.77 -18.88 -3.46
C PRO A 39 1.19 -17.41 -3.57
N LYS A 40 0.20 -16.53 -3.73
CA LYS A 40 0.43 -15.10 -3.90
C LYS A 40 1.11 -14.53 -2.64
N LYS A 41 2.28 -13.90 -2.81
CA LYS A 41 3.01 -13.25 -1.72
C LYS A 41 2.12 -12.24 -0.99
N ILE A 42 1.85 -12.49 0.30
CA ILE A 42 1.11 -11.58 1.16
C ILE A 42 2.02 -10.38 1.48
N LYS A 43 1.52 -9.16 1.26
CA LYS A 43 2.25 -7.93 1.59
C LYS A 43 2.31 -7.75 3.11
N HIS A 44 3.44 -7.26 3.62
CA HIS A 44 3.62 -6.94 5.04
C HIS A 44 2.57 -5.92 5.51
N LYS A 45 1.80 -6.27 6.54
CA LYS A 45 0.84 -5.38 7.19
C LYS A 45 1.48 -4.79 8.45
N ARG A 46 1.54 -3.46 8.56
CA ARG A 46 2.06 -2.78 9.76
C ARG A 46 1.07 -2.92 10.92
N THR A 47 1.56 -3.32 12.08
CA THR A 47 0.80 -3.35 13.33
C THR A 47 0.56 -1.93 13.83
N LYS A 48 -0.71 -1.53 13.99
CA LYS A 48 -1.07 -0.23 14.55
C LYS A 48 -1.09 -0.31 16.07
N VAL A 49 -0.04 0.21 16.71
CA VAL A 49 0.01 0.35 18.17
C VAL A 49 -0.60 1.70 18.54
N LYS A 50 -1.71 1.68 19.28
CA LYS A 50 -2.35 2.91 19.78
C LYS A 50 -1.44 3.60 20.80
N LEU A 51 -1.37 4.93 20.76
CA LEU A 51 -0.67 5.78 21.74
C LEU A 51 0.79 5.38 22.02
N ALA A 52 1.56 5.07 20.97
CA ALA A 52 2.94 4.60 21.13
C ALA A 52 3.88 5.59 21.85
N ILE A 53 3.58 6.89 21.79
CA ILE A 53 4.41 7.96 22.37
C ILE A 53 4.38 7.95 23.91
N LEU A 54 3.25 7.59 24.53
CA LEU A 54 3.12 7.55 25.99
C LEU A 54 4.06 6.54 26.64
N LYS A 55 4.47 5.50 25.91
CA LYS A 55 5.43 4.50 26.39
C LYS A 55 6.84 5.05 26.63
N TYR A 56 7.12 6.27 26.20
CA TYR A 56 8.46 6.87 26.31
C TYR A 56 8.63 7.75 27.56
N TYR A 57 7.53 8.02 28.26
CA TYR A 57 7.51 8.89 29.42
C TYR A 57 7.00 8.11 30.64
N LYS A 58 7.61 8.35 31.79
CA LYS A 58 7.09 7.93 33.09
C LYS A 58 6.80 9.21 33.89
N VAL A 59 5.61 9.27 34.47
CA VAL A 59 5.20 10.36 35.35
C VAL A 59 5.29 9.83 36.78
N ASP A 60 6.08 10.49 37.61
CA ASP A 60 6.17 10.17 39.04
C ASP A 60 5.06 10.91 39.81
N GLU A 61 4.75 10.45 41.03
CA GLU A 61 3.65 10.98 41.87
C GLU A 61 3.82 12.47 42.20
N SER A 62 5.07 12.95 42.25
CA SER A 62 5.38 14.37 42.44
C SER A 62 5.23 15.23 41.18
N GLY A 63 4.65 14.68 40.10
CA GLY A 63 4.44 15.38 38.83
C GLY A 63 5.70 15.56 37.97
N LYS A 64 6.83 14.96 38.36
CA LYS A 64 8.07 14.98 37.56
C LYS A 64 7.97 13.97 36.42
N VAL A 65 8.34 14.40 35.21
CA VAL A 65 8.30 13.56 34.01
C VAL A 65 9.71 13.09 33.67
N THR A 66 9.92 11.78 33.69
CA THR A 66 11.18 11.15 33.28
C THR A 66 11.06 10.53 31.90
N ARG A 67 12.11 10.69 31.07
CA ARG A 67 12.20 10.11 29.72
C ARG A 67 12.84 8.73 29.81
N LEU A 68 12.18 7.70 29.27
CA LEU A 68 12.62 6.30 29.35
C LEU A 68 13.59 5.90 28.23
N ARG A 69 13.67 6.68 27.16
CA ARG A 69 14.52 6.41 25.99
C ARG A 69 15.50 7.54 25.74
N ARG A 70 16.64 7.19 25.16
CA ARG A 70 17.67 8.13 24.75
C ARG A 70 17.19 8.96 23.55
N GLU A 71 17.45 10.25 23.57
CA GLU A 71 17.28 11.14 22.42
C GLU A 71 18.44 11.01 21.43
N CYS A 72 18.16 11.24 20.15
CA CYS A 72 19.19 11.18 19.12
C CYS A 72 20.15 12.39 19.26
N PRO A 73 21.48 12.19 19.29
CA PRO A 73 22.43 13.29 19.44
C PRO A 73 22.72 14.06 18.14
N ASN A 74 22.29 13.54 16.99
CA ASN A 74 22.53 14.18 15.70
C ASN A 74 21.75 15.51 15.58
N ALA A 75 22.42 16.56 15.11
CA ALA A 75 21.82 17.88 14.85
C ALA A 75 20.55 17.82 13.98
N THR A 76 20.46 16.87 13.04
CA THR A 76 19.27 16.69 12.19
C THR A 76 18.07 16.07 12.93
N CYS A 77 18.31 15.50 14.09
CA CYS A 77 17.36 14.72 14.89
C CYS A 77 17.39 15.24 16.33
N GLY A 78 16.96 16.49 16.51
CA GLY A 78 16.96 17.16 17.80
C GLY A 78 15.97 16.61 18.83
N ALA A 79 15.74 17.41 19.88
CA ALA A 79 14.92 17.06 21.03
C ALA A 79 13.52 16.57 20.62
N GLY A 80 13.16 15.35 21.05
CA GLY A 80 11.89 14.68 20.74
C GLY A 80 12.01 13.47 19.81
N VAL A 81 13.15 13.24 19.15
CA VAL A 81 13.41 12.01 18.40
C VAL A 81 14.09 10.97 19.30
N PHE A 82 13.33 9.97 19.73
CA PHE A 82 13.83 8.89 20.57
C PHE A 82 14.44 7.75 19.75
N MET A 83 15.57 7.23 20.22
CA MET A 83 16.17 6.01 19.67
C MET A 83 15.39 4.78 20.14
N ALA A 84 15.16 3.83 19.23
CA ALA A 84 14.58 2.53 19.54
C ALA A 84 15.59 1.69 20.31
N LYS A 85 15.15 1.13 21.45
CA LYS A 85 15.94 0.19 22.25
C LYS A 85 15.67 -1.23 21.73
N HIS A 86 16.61 -1.76 20.96
CA HIS A 86 16.66 -3.19 20.62
C HIS A 86 17.53 -3.93 21.65
N LYS A 87 17.61 -5.26 21.55
CA LYS A 87 18.36 -6.11 22.50
C LYS A 87 19.87 -5.84 22.45
N ASP A 88 20.37 -5.57 21.26
CA ASP A 88 21.78 -5.49 20.87
C ASP A 88 22.21 -4.05 20.53
N ARG A 89 21.26 -3.18 20.23
CA ARG A 89 21.54 -1.84 19.70
C ARG A 89 20.50 -0.79 20.07
N GLN A 90 20.89 0.46 19.96
CA GLN A 90 20.01 1.62 19.91
C GLN A 90 19.98 2.14 18.47
N TYR A 91 18.78 2.38 17.94
CA TYR A 91 18.61 2.79 16.55
C TYR A 91 17.74 4.03 16.40
N CYS A 92 18.20 5.03 15.67
CA CYS A 92 17.36 6.15 15.27
C CYS A 92 16.67 5.85 13.94
N GLY A 93 15.33 5.86 13.93
CA GLY A 93 14.56 5.63 12.71
C GLY A 93 14.60 6.78 11.68
N LYS A 94 15.07 7.98 12.07
CA LYS A 94 15.09 9.17 11.20
C LYS A 94 16.43 9.38 10.49
N CYS A 95 17.55 9.31 11.22
CA CYS A 95 18.90 9.47 10.65
C CYS A 95 19.64 8.15 10.46
N HIS A 96 19.01 7.01 10.78
CA HIS A 96 19.59 5.67 10.65
C HIS A 96 20.87 5.42 11.48
N LEU A 97 21.18 6.29 12.44
CA LEU A 97 22.29 6.08 13.37
C LEU A 97 22.03 4.87 14.26
N THR A 98 23.05 4.01 14.37
CA THR A 98 23.05 2.82 15.24
C THR A 98 24.16 2.97 16.28
N TYR A 99 23.82 2.74 17.54
CA TYR A 99 24.80 2.49 18.60
C TYR A 99 24.68 1.04 19.02
N VAL A 100 25.79 0.32 19.10
CA VAL A 100 25.83 -1.05 19.59
C VAL A 100 26.30 -1.01 21.04
N PHE A 101 25.65 -1.76 21.92
CA PHE A 101 26.15 -1.91 23.27
C PHE A 101 27.40 -2.80 23.23
N GLN A 102 28.57 -2.26 23.58
CA GLN A 102 29.73 -3.11 23.86
C GLN A 102 29.39 -3.93 25.10
N LYS A 103 29.49 -5.26 24.99
CA LYS A 103 29.15 -6.16 26.09
C LYS A 103 30.26 -6.31 27.13
N ASP A 104 31.43 -5.70 26.93
CA ASP A 104 32.60 -6.00 27.75
C ASP A 104 33.33 -4.72 28.17
N GLN A 105 33.07 -4.32 29.42
CA GLN A 105 34.03 -3.74 30.38
C GLN A 105 33.36 -3.66 31.76
N GLN A 106 32.97 -4.81 32.30
CA GLN A 106 32.81 -5.04 33.73
C GLN A 106 33.52 -6.36 34.03
N ALA A 107 34.84 -6.24 34.20
CA ALA A 107 35.58 -7.12 35.11
C ALA A 107 35.40 -6.56 36.53
#